data_AF-U9U160-F1
#
_entry.id   AF-U9U160-F1
#
_cell.length_a   1.000
_cell.length_b   1.000
_cell.length_c   1.000
_cell.angle_alpha   90.00
_cell.angle_beta   90.00
_cell.angle_gamma   90.00
#
_symmetry.space_group_name_H-M   'P 1'
#
loop_
_entity.id
_entity.type
_entity.pdbx_description
1 polymer ?
#
loop_
_entity_poly.entity_id
_entity_poly.type
_entity_poly.pdbx_seq_one_letter_code
_entity_poly.pdbx_strand_id
1 'polypeptide(L)'
;MSYGSCLDCERQRISISWCKNCDIAFFKENFRNWTSGNTIIDEFIRHTQLNASKSTDYLEWIDYDQFDLVKNINKGGAFSSIYSAVWLKGPIWKLD
;
A
#
# COMPACT_ATOMS: atom_id res chain seq x y z
N MET A 1 1.76 7.59 25.52
CA MET A 1 2.52 8.44 24.59
C MET A 1 1.51 9.07 23.64
N SER A 2 1.47 10.39 23.52
CA SER A 2 0.60 11.08 22.55
C SER A 2 1.47 11.45 21.35
N TYR A 3 1.09 11.02 20.15
CA TYR A 3 1.83 11.27 18.90
C TYR A 3 1.42 12.60 18.23
N GLY A 4 0.78 13.49 18.98
CA GLY A 4 0.21 14.73 18.46
C GLY A 4 -1.13 14.52 17.75
N SER A 5 -1.69 15.63 17.26
CA SER A 5 -2.86 15.66 16.39
C SER A 5 -2.45 15.58 14.92
N CYS A 6 -3.34 15.05 14.10
CA CYS A 6 -3.19 15.05 12.65
C CYS A 6 -3.43 16.46 12.10
N LEU A 7 -2.55 16.93 11.21
CA LEU A 7 -2.67 18.25 10.57
C LEU A 7 -3.91 18.37 9.67
N ASP A 8 -4.38 17.25 9.08
CA ASP A 8 -5.50 17.28 8.14
C ASP A 8 -6.88 17.24 8.82
N CYS A 9 -7.01 16.52 9.94
CA CYS A 9 -8.31 16.30 10.59
C CYS A 9 -8.35 16.63 12.09
N GLU A 10 -7.25 17.15 12.65
CA GLU A 10 -7.09 17.56 14.05
C GLU A 10 -7.29 16.45 15.11
N ARG A 11 -7.57 15.21 14.69
CA ARG A 11 -7.74 14.06 15.58
C ARG A 11 -6.39 13.53 16.05
N GLN A 12 -6.39 12.94 17.25
CA GLN A 12 -5.19 12.33 17.82
C GLN A 12 -4.67 11.20 16.92
N ARG A 13 -3.36 11.24 16.65
CA ARG A 13 -2.66 10.18 15.93
C ARG A 13 -2.35 9.02 16.86
N ILE A 14 -2.37 7.81 16.30
CA ILE A 14 -1.98 6.59 17.02
C ILE A 14 -0.51 6.20 16.78
N SER A 15 0.13 6.84 15.80
CA SER A 15 1.56 6.73 15.49
C SER A 15 2.00 8.01 14.76
N ILE A 16 3.31 8.29 14.77
CA ILE A 16 3.93 9.49 14.17
C ILE A 16 3.39 9.73 12.75
N SER A 17 3.66 8.78 11.84
CA SER A 17 3.34 8.84 10.41
C SER A 17 1.96 8.26 10.03
N TRP A 18 1.01 8.11 10.97
CA TRP A 18 -0.27 7.45 10.68
C TRP A 18 -1.44 8.06 11.43
N CYS A 19 -2.41 8.55 10.65
CA CYS A 19 -3.71 8.96 11.13
C CYS A 19 -4.77 7.95 10.67
N LYS A 20 -5.17 7.07 11.58
CA LYS A 20 -6.19 6.03 11.32
C LYS A 20 -7.42 6.55 10.57
N ASN A 21 -7.89 7.77 10.84
CA ASN A 21 -9.06 8.31 10.15
C ASN A 21 -8.76 8.73 8.71
N CYS A 22 -7.73 9.55 8.50
CA CYS A 22 -7.38 10.05 7.17
C CYS A 22 -6.88 8.93 6.26
N ASP A 23 -6.01 8.06 6.77
CA ASP A 23 -5.43 6.98 5.98
C ASP A 23 -6.47 5.94 5.56
N ILE A 24 -7.36 5.53 6.48
CA ILE A 24 -8.47 4.62 6.14
C ILE A 24 -9.45 5.28 5.16
N ALA A 25 -9.74 6.58 5.31
CA ALA A 25 -10.59 7.31 4.37
C ALA A 25 -9.98 7.30 2.96
N PHE A 26 -8.69 7.64 2.85
CA PHE A 26 -7.94 7.59 1.60
C PHE A 26 -7.99 6.20 0.94
N PHE A 27 -7.80 5.13 1.71
CA PHE A 27 -7.89 3.78 1.18
C PHE A 27 -9.30 3.44 0.67
N LYS A 28 -10.33 3.77 1.44
CA LYS A 28 -11.73 3.53 1.05
C LYS A 28 -12.11 4.22 -0.26
N GLU A 29 -11.65 5.44 -0.47
CA GLU A 29 -11.86 6.18 -1.73
C GLU A 29 -11.20 5.48 -2.93
N ASN A 30 -10.05 4.83 -2.71
CA ASN A 30 -9.30 4.17 -3.77
C ASN A 30 -9.66 2.69 -4.01
N PHE A 31 -10.46 2.05 -3.15
CA PHE A 31 -10.80 0.62 -3.31
C PHE A 31 -11.51 0.27 -4.62
N ARG A 32 -12.16 1.25 -5.26
CA ARG A 32 -12.83 1.08 -6.56
C ARG A 32 -11.92 1.37 -7.75
N ASN A 33 -10.75 1.96 -7.51
CA ASN A 33 -9.83 2.39 -8.56
C ASN A 33 -8.88 1.28 -8.99
N TRP A 34 -8.79 0.19 -8.22
CA TRP A 34 -7.93 -0.94 -8.54
C TRP A 34 -8.58 -2.29 -8.19
N THR A 35 -8.12 -3.34 -8.88
CA THR A 35 -8.40 -4.74 -8.59
C THR A 35 -7.28 -5.59 -9.17
N SER A 36 -6.91 -6.66 -8.48
CA SER A 36 -6.00 -7.68 -9.02
C SER A 36 -6.67 -8.64 -9.99
N GLY A 37 -8.00 -8.56 -10.14
CA GLY A 37 -8.81 -9.60 -10.79
C GLY A 37 -9.03 -10.84 -9.91
N ASN A 38 -8.47 -10.87 -8.69
CA ASN A 38 -8.68 -11.92 -7.70
C ASN A 38 -9.30 -11.33 -6.44
N THR A 39 -10.58 -11.65 -6.21
CA THR A 39 -11.36 -11.08 -5.09
C THR A 39 -10.78 -11.43 -3.72
N ILE A 40 -10.18 -12.61 -3.56
CA ILE A 40 -9.58 -13.04 -2.29
C ILE A 40 -8.36 -12.18 -1.96
N ILE A 41 -7.51 -11.91 -2.96
CA ILE A 41 -6.33 -11.05 -2.79
C ILE A 41 -6.76 -9.61 -2.53
N ASP A 42 -7.74 -9.09 -3.27
CA ASP A 42 -8.26 -7.73 -3.10
C ASP A 42 -8.84 -7.53 -1.68
N GLU A 43 -9.66 -8.48 -1.22
CA GLU A 43 -10.23 -8.45 0.13
C GLU A 43 -9.15 -8.53 1.21
N PHE A 44 -8.13 -9.35 1.02
CA PHE A 44 -7.01 -9.45 1.96
C PHE A 44 -6.24 -8.13 2.08
N ILE A 45 -5.88 -7.51 0.94
CA ILE A 45 -5.19 -6.22 0.94
C ILE A 45 -6.03 -5.15 1.63
N ARG A 46 -7.32 -5.02 1.26
CA ARG A 46 -8.26 -4.08 1.90
C ARG A 46 -8.36 -4.33 3.40
N HIS A 47 -8.41 -5.59 3.83
CA HIS A 47 -8.46 -5.94 5.25
C HIS A 47 -7.22 -5.45 6.00
N THR A 48 -6.01 -5.62 5.45
CA THR A 48 -4.79 -5.10 6.09
C THR A 48 -4.81 -3.57 6.20
N GLN A 49 -5.21 -2.86 5.13
CA GLN A 49 -5.30 -1.40 5.08
C GLN A 49 -6.31 -0.81 6.08
N LEU A 50 -7.46 -1.47 6.26
CA LEU A 50 -8.50 -1.04 7.21
C LEU A 50 -8.14 -1.28 8.68
N ASN A 51 -7.27 -2.25 8.96
CA ASN A 51 -6.92 -2.67 10.32
C ASN A 51 -5.53 -2.20 10.77
N ALA A 52 -4.78 -1.52 9.92
CA ALA A 52 -3.45 -1.03 10.25
C ALA A 52 -3.44 -0.05 11.44
N SER A 53 -2.43 -0.22 12.30
CA SER A 53 -2.18 0.66 13.45
C SER A 53 -1.05 1.65 13.19
N LYS A 54 -0.22 1.39 12.17
CA LYS A 54 0.95 2.17 11.75
C LYS A 54 1.09 2.10 10.24
N SER A 55 1.92 2.98 9.69
CA SER A 55 2.20 3.04 8.25
C SER A 55 2.91 1.79 7.69
N THR A 56 3.39 0.89 8.55
CA THR A 56 4.08 -0.34 8.18
C THR A 56 3.21 -1.60 8.31
N ASP A 57 1.97 -1.47 8.75
CA ASP A 57 1.12 -2.61 9.15
C ASP A 57 0.15 -3.07 8.04
N TYR A 58 0.25 -2.51 6.83
CA TYR A 58 -0.62 -2.85 5.71
C TYR A 58 0.15 -3.18 4.43
N LEU A 59 -0.53 -3.89 3.52
CA LEU A 59 -0.07 -4.11 2.17
C LEU A 59 -0.44 -2.94 1.28
N GLU A 60 0.54 -2.37 0.59
CA GLU A 60 0.33 -1.34 -0.42
C GLU A 60 -0.05 -1.99 -1.76
N TRP A 61 -1.13 -1.50 -2.37
CA TRP A 61 -1.46 -1.86 -3.74
C TRP A 61 -0.63 -1.00 -4.70
N ILE A 62 0.05 -1.64 -5.65
CA ILE A 62 0.89 -0.98 -6.64
C ILE A 62 0.41 -1.41 -8.01
N ASP A 63 -0.10 -0.46 -8.79
CA ASP A 63 -0.49 -0.73 -10.17
C ASP A 63 0.73 -1.11 -11.01
N TYR A 64 0.52 -2.04 -11.94
CA TYR A 64 1.59 -2.57 -12.78
C TYR A 64 2.29 -1.48 -13.62
N ASP A 65 1.57 -0.42 -13.97
CA ASP A 65 2.06 0.72 -14.74
C ASP A 65 3.08 1.59 -13.98
N GLN A 66 3.25 1.40 -12.67
CA GLN A 66 4.26 2.08 -11.86
C GLN A 66 5.64 1.42 -11.94
N PHE A 67 5.73 0.25 -12.58
CA PHE A 67 6.96 -0.48 -12.77
C PHE A 67 7.56 -0.21 -14.15
N ASP A 68 8.83 0.20 -14.16
CA ASP A 68 9.63 0.38 -15.36
C ASP A 68 10.75 -0.68 -15.45
N LEU A 69 11.34 -0.83 -16.63
CA LEU A 69 12.44 -1.75 -16.90
C LEU A 69 12.12 -3.19 -16.48
N VAL A 70 10.87 -3.62 -16.64
CA VAL A 70 10.41 -4.97 -16.29
C VAL A 70 11.14 -6.00 -17.15
N LYS A 71 11.90 -6.88 -16.50
CA LYS A 71 12.72 -7.92 -17.17
C LYS A 71 12.47 -9.27 -16.55
N ASN A 72 12.18 -10.27 -17.39
CA ASN A 72 12.21 -11.66 -16.94
C ASN A 72 13.67 -12.08 -16.69
N ILE A 73 13.97 -12.46 -15.44
CA ILE A 73 15.33 -12.81 -15.00
C ILE A 73 15.55 -14.32 -14.87
N ASN A 74 14.53 -15.15 -15.06
CA ASN A 74 14.63 -16.61 -14.93
C ASN A 74 14.24 -17.35 -16.21
N LYS A 75 14.72 -16.86 -17.36
CA LYS A 75 14.47 -17.34 -18.74
C LYS A 75 14.72 -18.84 -19.04
N GLY A 76 14.81 -19.72 -18.04
CA GLY A 76 14.86 -21.18 -18.16
C GLY A 76 14.20 -21.93 -16.99
N GLY A 77 13.42 -21.28 -16.13
CA GLY A 77 12.74 -21.92 -15.00
C GLY A 77 11.50 -22.70 -15.43
N ALA A 78 11.40 -23.97 -15.01
CA ALA A 78 10.32 -24.88 -15.44
C ALA A 78 8.96 -24.64 -14.72
N PHE A 79 8.93 -23.88 -13.63
CA PHE A 79 7.75 -23.84 -12.73
C PHE A 79 7.28 -22.44 -12.30
N SER A 80 8.03 -21.38 -12.59
CA SER A 80 7.61 -20.01 -12.26
C SER A 80 8.30 -19.01 -13.19
N SER A 81 7.69 -17.84 -13.36
CA SER A 81 8.34 -16.68 -13.98
C SER A 81 8.75 -15.69 -12.89
N ILE A 82 10.00 -15.23 -12.92
CA ILE A 82 10.56 -14.26 -11.99
C ILE A 82 10.94 -13.03 -12.80
N TYR A 83 10.47 -11.88 -12.34
CA TYR A 83 10.72 -10.59 -12.96
C TYR A 83 11.48 -9.67 -12.00
N SER A 84 12.34 -8.83 -12.55
CA SER A 84 12.85 -7.64 -11.88
C SER A 84 12.25 -6.40 -12.52
N ALA A 85 12.06 -5.34 -11.73
CA ALA A 85 11.55 -4.05 -12.20
C ALA A 85 12.06 -2.92 -11.31
N VAL A 86 11.97 -1.69 -11.81
CA VAL A 86 12.18 -0.46 -11.05
C VAL A 86 10.82 0.12 -10.68
N TRP A 87 10.57 0.33 -9.39
CA TRP A 87 9.37 1.02 -8.92
C TRP A 87 9.63 2.52 -8.86
N LEU A 88 9.08 3.27 -9.82
CA LEU A 88 9.44 4.68 -10.02
C LEU A 88 9.01 5.60 -8.86
N LYS A 89 7.81 5.34 -8.30
CA LYS A 89 7.26 6.16 -7.21
C LYS A 89 7.78 5.76 -5.83
N GLY A 90 8.26 4.52 -5.69
CA GLY A 90 8.63 3.94 -4.41
C GLY A 90 7.45 3.81 -3.45
N PRO A 91 7.70 3.32 -2.22
CA PRO A 91 6.65 3.12 -1.22
C PRO A 91 6.02 4.43 -0.79
N ILE A 92 4.76 4.38 -0.35
CA ILE A 92 4.14 5.52 0.34
C ILE A 92 4.86 5.72 1.68
N TRP A 93 5.68 6.76 1.76
CA TRP A 93 6.27 7.25 3.00
C TRP A 93 5.58 8.54 3.41
N LYS A 94 4.82 8.51 4.50
CA LYS A 94 4.42 9.73 5.19
C LYS A 94 5.54 10.15 6.12
N LEU A 95 6.42 11.03 5.63
CA LEU A 95 7.25 11.87 6.49
C LEU A 95 6.37 13.04 6.92
N ASP A 96 6.23 13.21 8.23
CA ASP A 96 5.56 14.38 8.81
C ASP A 96 6.34 15.67 8.54
#